data_AF-A0A4W5QZT8-F1
#
_entry.id   AF-A0A4W5QZT8-F1
#
_cell.length_a   1.000
_cell.length_b   1.000
_cell.length_c   1.000
_cell.angle_alpha   90.00
_cell.angle_beta   90.00
_cell.angle_gamma   90.00
#
_symmetry.space_group_name_H-M   'P 1'
#
loop_
_entity.id
_entity.type
_entity.pdbx_description
1 polymer ?
#
loop_
_entity_poly.entity_id
_entity_poly.type
_entity_poly.pdbx_seq_one_letter_code
_entity_poly.pdbx_strand_id
1 'polypeptide(L)'
;MTVDGLKLGTTYVFRVRARTDGGYGNYGGEIELETSHEDMLAIGDPNQSTILAVSITGGIILLIFLVACFVVSGRLIMLHKDR
;
A
#
# COMPACT_ATOMS: atom_id res chain seq x y z
N MET A 1 21.49 11.74 -13.03
CA MET A 1 21.95 10.34 -12.87
C MET A 1 20.92 9.66 -12.01
N THR A 2 20.26 8.63 -12.53
CA THR A 2 19.25 7.87 -11.79
C THR A 2 19.78 6.44 -11.74
N VAL A 3 19.72 5.81 -10.56
CA VAL A 3 20.12 4.42 -10.39
C VAL A 3 18.84 3.61 -10.30
N ASP A 4 18.46 3.02 -11.43
CA ASP A 4 17.25 2.23 -11.56
C ASP A 4 17.55 0.74 -11.36
N GLY A 5 16.54 -0.04 -10.93
CA GLY A 5 16.66 -1.50 -10.77
C GLY A 5 17.34 -1.97 -9.47
N LEU A 6 17.37 -1.13 -8.44
CA LEU A 6 17.82 -1.53 -7.11
C LEU A 6 16.82 -2.51 -6.48
N LYS A 7 17.34 -3.49 -5.74
CA LYS A 7 16.50 -4.46 -5.05
C LYS A 7 15.80 -3.78 -3.87
N LEU A 8 14.49 -3.95 -3.84
CA LEU A 8 13.60 -3.40 -2.84
C LEU A 8 13.92 -3.95 -1.45
N GLY A 9 13.80 -3.12 -0.42
CA GLY A 9 14.13 -3.47 0.97
C GLY A 9 15.59 -3.85 1.21
N THR A 10 16.51 -3.40 0.34
CA THR A 10 17.96 -3.64 0.50
C THR A 10 18.68 -2.33 0.77
N THR A 11 19.57 -2.34 1.75
CA THR A 11 20.43 -1.19 2.08
C THR A 11 21.54 -1.06 1.06
N TYR A 12 21.63 0.09 0.39
CA TYR A 12 22.70 0.39 -0.56
C TYR A 12 23.56 1.55 -0.08
N VAL A 13 24.88 1.38 -0.19
CA VAL A 13 25.85 2.43 0.12
C VAL A 13 26.26 3.13 -1.18
N PHE A 14 25.90 4.41 -1.31
CA PHE A 14 26.28 5.23 -2.45
C PHE A 14 27.45 6.16 -2.07
N ARG A 15 28.43 6.24 -2.97
CA ARG A 15 29.59 7.13 -2.83
C ARG A 15 29.70 8.04 -4.03
N VAL A 16 29.82 9.34 -3.78
CA VAL A 16 29.93 10.36 -4.83
C VAL A 16 31.37 10.86 -4.90
N ARG A 17 31.91 11.00 -6.12
CA ARG A 17 33.22 11.63 -6.36
C ARG A 17 33.10 12.73 -7.40
N ALA A 18 33.84 13.82 -7.20
CA ALA A 18 33.96 14.87 -8.18
C ALA A 18 34.95 14.45 -9.29
N ARG A 19 34.62 14.74 -10.54
CA ARG A 19 35.55 14.62 -11.67
C ARG A 19 36.05 16.02 -12.03
N THR A 20 37.36 16.22 -12.05
CA THR A 20 38.02 17.45 -12.51
C THR A 20 38.98 17.10 -13.66
N ASP A 21 39.46 18.10 -14.40
CA ASP A 21 40.36 17.89 -15.55
C ASP A 21 41.72 17.26 -15.17
N GLY A 22 42.08 17.32 -13.88
CA GLY A 22 43.26 16.66 -13.31
C GLY A 22 43.02 15.22 -12.84
N GLY A 23 41.81 14.68 -12.97
CA GLY A 23 41.45 13.31 -12.57
C GLY A 23 40.24 13.22 -11.64
N TYR A 24 40.10 12.07 -10.98
CA TYR A 24 39.04 11.86 -10.00
C TYR A 24 39.48 12.39 -8.63
N GLY A 25 38.65 13.24 -8.01
CA GLY A 25 38.81 13.61 -6.60
C GLY A 25 38.50 12.44 -5.67
N ASN A 26 38.79 12.61 -4.38
CA ASN A 26 38.43 11.61 -3.36
C ASN A 26 36.92 11.37 -3.35
N TYR A 27 36.54 10.13 -3.06
CA TYR A 27 35.15 9.79 -2.76
C TYR A 27 34.72 10.55 -1.51
N GLY A 28 33.60 11.26 -1.59
CA GLY A 28 32.93 11.88 -0.45
C GLY A 28 32.36 10.86 0.53
N GLY A 29 31.72 11.35 1.60
CA GLY A 29 31.10 10.54 2.64
C GLY A 29 30.12 9.50 2.09
N GLU A 30 30.06 8.35 2.74
CA GLU A 30 29.13 7.28 2.41
C GLU A 30 27.71 7.73 2.75
N ILE A 31 26.80 7.66 1.78
CA ILE A 31 25.38 7.87 2.03
C ILE A 31 24.73 6.49 1.95
N GLU A 32 24.27 6.01 3.09
CA GLU A 32 23.50 4.79 3.22
C GLU A 32 22.04 5.12 2.88
N LEU A 33 21.59 4.70 1.70
CA LEU A 33 20.19 4.87 1.29
C LEU A 33 19.54 3.49 1.25
N GLU A 34 18.51 3.34 2.06
CA GLU A 34 17.58 2.23 1.96
C GLU A 34 16.56 2.55 0.87
N THR A 35 16.38 1.64 -0.09
CA THR A 35 15.31 1.77 -1.09
C THR A 35 13.97 1.60 -0.39
N SER A 36 13.02 2.50 -0.65
CA SER A 36 11.65 2.40 -0.14
C SER A 36 11.09 1.01 -0.40
N HIS A 37 10.52 0.40 0.63
CA HIS A 37 9.72 -0.81 0.48
C HIS A 37 8.43 -0.40 -0.23
N GLU A 38 8.29 -0.69 -1.52
CA GLU A 38 6.96 -1.00 -2.04
C GLU A 38 6.55 -2.31 -1.39
N ASP A 39 5.88 -2.16 -0.25
CA ASP A 39 4.96 -3.15 0.27
C ASP A 39 3.90 -3.36 -0.81
N MET A 40 4.25 -4.11 -1.85
CA MET A 40 3.40 -4.53 -2.94
C MET A 40 2.46 -5.61 -2.40
N LEU A 41 1.72 -5.26 -1.35
CA LEU A 41 0.96 -6.18 -0.50
C LEU A 41 1.91 -7.22 0.10
N ALA A 42 2.04 -7.28 1.43
CA ALA A 42 2.81 -8.35 2.06
C ALA A 42 2.08 -9.71 1.88
N ILE A 43 2.06 -10.23 0.64
CA ILE A 43 1.57 -11.54 0.23
C ILE A 43 2.39 -12.65 0.92
N GLY A 44 3.54 -12.29 1.50
CA GLY A 44 4.35 -13.18 2.33
C GLY A 44 3.91 -13.29 3.79
N ASP A 45 3.14 -12.35 4.34
CA ASP A 45 2.66 -12.44 5.72
C ASP A 45 1.22 -12.98 5.76
N PRO A 46 1.02 -14.23 6.24
CA PRO A 46 -0.31 -14.82 6.32
C PRO A 46 -1.27 -13.99 7.19
N ASN A 47 -0.76 -13.19 8.14
CA ASN A 47 -1.61 -12.33 8.97
C ASN A 47 -2.28 -11.22 8.15
N GLN A 48 -1.56 -10.55 7.23
CA GLN A 48 -2.05 -9.42 6.45
C GLN A 48 -3.02 -9.91 5.38
N SER A 49 -2.68 -11.01 4.73
CA SER A 49 -3.56 -11.70 3.78
C SER A 49 -4.87 -12.11 4.44
N THR A 50 -4.82 -12.60 5.68
CA THR A 50 -6.02 -12.97 6.45
C THR A 50 -6.87 -11.75 6.82
N ILE A 51 -6.25 -10.67 7.31
CA ILE A 51 -6.95 -9.43 7.67
C ILE A 51 -7.66 -8.83 6.45
N LEU A 52 -7.00 -8.79 5.29
CA LEU A 52 -7.60 -8.32 4.03
C LEU A 52 -8.80 -9.19 3.62
N ALA A 53 -8.66 -10.51 3.68
CA ALA A 53 -9.75 -11.44 3.33
C ALA A 53 -10.97 -11.28 4.25
N VAL A 54 -10.74 -11.13 5.57
CA VAL A 54 -11.80 -10.90 6.55
C VAL A 54 -12.46 -9.54 6.34
N SER A 55 -11.70 -8.49 6.03
CA SER A 55 -12.23 -7.16 5.75
C SER A 55 -13.16 -7.17 4.53
N ILE A 56 -12.76 -7.81 3.43
CA ILE A 56 -13.58 -7.93 2.21
C ILE A 56 -14.86 -8.72 2.50
N THR A 57 -14.72 -9.87 3.15
CA THR A 57 -15.87 -10.73 3.48
C THR A 57 -16.86 -10.03 4.41
N GLY A 58 -16.36 -9.39 5.47
CA GLY A 58 -17.16 -8.62 6.41
C GLY A 58 -17.85 -7.42 5.75
N GLY A 59 -17.15 -6.71 4.86
CA GLY A 59 -17.72 -5.59 4.10
C GLY A 59 -18.87 -6.01 3.19
N ILE A 60 -18.76 -7.15 2.51
CA ILE A 60 -19.82 -7.69 1.65
C ILE A 60 -21.05 -8.09 2.48
N ILE A 61 -20.84 -8.79 3.59
CA ILE A 61 -21.94 -9.21 4.49
C ILE A 61 -22.66 -7.97 5.05
N LEU A 62 -21.90 -6.99 5.52
CA LEU A 62 -22.43 -5.73 6.03
C LEU A 62 -23.23 -4.99 4.95
N LEU A 63 -22.70 -4.91 3.72
CA LEU A 63 -23.37 -4.25 2.61
C LEU A 63 -24.71 -4.92 2.26
N ILE A 64 -24.74 -6.26 2.17
CA ILE A 64 -25.98 -7.02 1.90
C ILE A 64 -27.00 -6.76 3.01
N PHE A 65 -26.57 -6.78 4.28
CA PHE A 65 -27.45 -6.51 5.41
C PHE A 65 -28.03 -5.10 5.35
N LEU A 66 -27.21 -4.08 5.07
CA LEU A 66 -27.65 -2.69 4.94
C LEU A 66 -28.65 -2.52 3.80
N VAL A 67 -28.42 -3.14 2.64
CA VAL A 67 -29.36 -3.11 1.51
C VAL A 67 -30.68 -3.77 1.88
N ALA A 68 -30.63 -4.93 2.54
CA ALA A 68 -31.84 -5.62 2.99
C ALA A 68 -32.64 -4.77 3.99
N CYS A 69 -31.97 -4.20 5.00
CA CYS A 69 -32.59 -3.30 5.97
C CYS A 69 -33.21 -2.08 5.28
N PHE A 70 -32.47 -1.44 4.36
CA PHE A 70 -32.95 -0.27 3.62
C PHE A 70 -34.20 -0.60 2.80
N VAL A 71 -34.22 -1.74 2.10
CA VAL A 71 -35.40 -2.19 1.35
C VAL A 71 -36.59 -2.46 2.27
N VAL A 72 -36.39 -3.12 3.42
CA VAL A 72 -37.46 -3.39 4.38
C VAL A 72 -38.01 -2.08 4.96
N SER A 73 -37.14 -1.14 5.38
CA SER A 73 -37.55 0.17 5.87
C SER A 73 -38.29 0.98 4.79
N GLY A 74 -37.81 0.98 3.55
CA GLY A 74 -38.48 1.64 2.43
C GLY A 74 -39.85 1.06 2.13
N ARG A 75 -40.01 -0.27 2.19
CA ARG A 75 -41.32 -0.94 2.01
C ARG A 75 -42.28 -0.73 3.18
N LEU A 76 -41.78 -0.64 4.43
CA LEU A 76 -42.59 -0.33 5.61
C LEU A 76 -43.12 1.11 5.57
N ILE A 77 -42.30 2.06 5.11
CA ILE A 77 -42.69 3.47 4.94
C ILE A 77 -43.78 3.60 3.84
N MET A 78 -43.70 2.79 2.79
CA MET A 78 -44.68 2.86 1.69
C MET A 78 -46.06 2.30 2.09
N LEU A 79 -46.13 1.26 2.94
CA LEU A 79 -47.40 0.70 3.42
C LEU A 79 -48.10 1.55 4.48
N HIS A 80 -47.39 2.44 5.19
CA HIS A 80 -48.02 3.38 6.13
C HIS A 80 -48.55 4.65 5.42
N LYS A 81 -48.18 4.88 4.16
CA LYS A 81 -48.60 6.06 3.39
C LYS A 81 -49.96 5.87 2.69
N ASP A 82 -50.47 4.64 2.67
CA ASP A 82 -51.66 4.22 1.92
C ASP A 82 -52.87 3.85 2.82
N ARG A 83 -52.85 4.27 4.10
CA ARG A 83 -53.98 4.16 5.04
C ARG A 83 -54.20 5.50 5.74
#